data_AF-A0A7J3VT19-F1
#
_entry.id   AF-A0A7J3VT19-F1
#
_cell.length_a   1.000
_cell.length_b   1.000
_cell.length_c   1.000
_cell.angle_alpha   90.00
_cell.angle_beta   90.00
_cell.angle_gamma   90.00
#
_symmetry.space_group_name_H-M   'P 1'
#
loop_
_entity.id
_entity.type
_entity.pdbx_description
1 polymer ?
#
loop_
_entity_poly.entity_id
_entity_poly.type
_entity_poly.pdbx_seq_one_letter_code
_entity_poly.pdbx_strand_id
1 'polypeptide(L)'
;MPKMFSKQSAVKTILSLGSALEALADEKGLEQMTVGVGELRRLLNGNGGRGKSVLSLALQRFTATRIFHTANWVLEVVDSEKPILLFRRRVGVE
;
A
#
# COMPACT_ATOMS: atom_id res chain seq x y z
N MET A 1 3.37 -20.83 7.82
CA MET A 1 2.89 -19.43 7.65
C MET A 1 3.97 -18.62 6.95
N PRO A 2 3.67 -17.89 5.87
CA PRO A 2 4.62 -16.93 5.29
C PRO A 2 5.01 -15.89 6.35
N LYS A 3 6.31 -15.71 6.58
CA LYS A 3 6.86 -14.73 7.52
C LYS A 3 7.61 -13.67 6.72
N MET A 4 7.27 -12.40 6.93
CA MET A 4 8.11 -11.30 6.48
C MET A 4 9.22 -11.11 7.50
N PHE A 5 10.44 -11.54 7.16
CA PHE A 5 11.55 -11.66 8.10
C PHE A 5 12.26 -10.33 8.39
N SER A 6 12.26 -9.38 7.45
CA SER A 6 12.98 -8.11 7.62
C SER A 6 12.06 -6.88 7.50
N LYS A 7 12.35 -5.85 8.31
CA LYS A 7 11.73 -4.52 8.19
C LYS A 7 12.02 -3.88 6.83
N GLN A 8 13.22 -4.10 6.27
CA GLN A 8 13.60 -3.59 4.96
C GLN A 8 12.71 -4.14 3.84
N SER A 9 12.41 -5.44 3.86
CA SER A 9 11.47 -6.06 2.92
C SER A 9 10.07 -5.44 3.04
N ALA A 10 9.63 -5.15 4.27
CA ALA A 10 8.34 -4.50 4.52
C ALA A 10 8.29 -3.09 3.93
N VAL A 11 9.34 -2.28 4.14
CA VAL A 11 9.45 -0.94 3.51
C VAL A 11 9.41 -1.07 1.99
N LYS A 12 10.20 -1.98 1.41
CA LYS A 12 10.26 -2.17 -0.04
C LYS A 12 8.90 -2.56 -0.62
N THR A 13 8.14 -3.43 0.04
CA THR A 13 6.77 -3.78 -0.35
C THR A 13 5.86 -2.57 -0.35
N ILE A 14 5.90 -1.74 0.69
CA ILE A 14 5.04 -0.56 0.82
C ILE A 14 5.39 0.49 -0.25
N LEU A 15 6.66 0.74 -0.50
CA LEU A 15 7.11 1.66 -1.55
C LEU A 15 6.70 1.17 -2.94
N SER A 16 6.91 -0.11 -3.24
CA SER A 16 6.51 -0.71 -4.51
C SER A 16 4.99 -0.63 -4.72
N LEU A 17 4.21 -0.81 -3.66
CA LEU A 17 2.75 -0.62 -3.72
C LEU A 17 2.40 0.84 -3.99
N GLY A 18 3.02 1.79 -3.29
CA GLY A 18 2.77 3.20 -3.50
C GLY A 18 3.04 3.64 -4.94
N SER A 19 4.13 3.18 -5.56
CA SER A 19 4.41 3.41 -6.99
C SER A 19 3.37 2.78 -7.92
N ALA A 20 2.86 1.59 -7.61
CA ALA A 20 1.79 0.98 -8.40
C ALA A 20 0.46 1.74 -8.28
N LEU A 21 0.16 2.27 -7.08
CA LEU A 21 -1.01 3.10 -6.83
C LEU A 21 -0.88 4.47 -7.49
N GLU A 22 0.32 5.05 -7.52
CA GLU A 22 0.63 6.28 -8.26
C GLU A 22 0.33 6.11 -9.76
N ALA A 23 0.86 5.05 -10.38
CA ALA A 23 0.58 4.74 -11.78
C ALA A 23 -0.92 4.51 -12.05
N LEU A 24 -1.62 3.81 -11.14
CA LEU A 24 -3.06 3.59 -11.25
C LEU A 24 -3.88 4.88 -11.06
N ALA A 25 -3.42 5.78 -10.20
CA ALA A 25 -4.00 7.11 -10.07
C ALA A 25 -3.79 7.88 -11.37
N ASP A 26 -2.61 7.78 -12.00
CA ASP A 26 -2.26 8.50 -13.24
C ASP A 26 -3.16 8.07 -14.37
N GLU A 27 -3.33 6.76 -14.55
CA GLU A 27 -4.22 6.17 -15.54
C GLU A 27 -5.68 6.63 -15.35
N LYS A 28 -6.13 6.80 -14.10
CA LYS A 28 -7.51 7.17 -13.77
C LYS A 28 -7.74 8.66 -13.60
N GLY A 29 -6.69 9.49 -13.67
CA GLY A 29 -6.78 10.92 -13.38
C GLY A 29 -7.24 11.24 -11.95
N LEU A 30 -6.92 10.39 -10.97
CA LEU A 30 -7.37 10.54 -9.58
C LEU A 30 -6.29 11.18 -8.70
N GLU A 31 -6.66 12.22 -7.94
CA GLU A 31 -5.77 12.81 -6.93
C GLU A 31 -5.72 11.98 -5.64
N GLN A 32 -6.82 11.27 -5.36
CA GLN A 32 -7.00 10.43 -4.19
C GLN A 32 -7.69 9.13 -4.57
N MET A 33 -7.28 8.03 -3.94
CA MET A 33 -7.99 6.76 -4.04
C MET A 33 -8.07 6.05 -2.70
N THR A 34 -9.18 5.36 -2.48
CA THR A 34 -9.32 4.39 -1.39
C THR A 34 -9.14 3.00 -1.97
N VAL A 35 -8.24 2.22 -1.36
CA VAL A 35 -7.85 0.91 -1.86
C VAL A 35 -8.18 -0.13 -0.79
N GLY A 36 -9.13 -1.00 -1.10
CA GLY A 36 -9.55 -2.07 -0.19
C GLY A 36 -8.73 -3.34 -0.35
N VAL A 37 -8.99 -4.31 0.51
CA VAL A 37 -8.33 -5.64 0.50
C VAL A 37 -8.41 -6.33 -0.87
N GLY A 38 -9.51 -6.13 -1.61
CA GLY A 38 -9.72 -6.71 -2.93
C GLY A 38 -8.75 -6.15 -3.98
N GLU A 39 -8.69 -4.82 -4.13
CA GLU A 39 -7.72 -4.18 -5.03
C GLU A 39 -6.28 -4.49 -4.62
N LEU A 40 -5.98 -4.43 -3.32
CA LEU A 40 -4.63 -4.73 -2.81
C LEU A 40 -4.18 -6.14 -3.16
N ARG A 41 -5.08 -7.13 -3.10
CA ARG A 41 -4.77 -8.50 -3.53
C ARG A 41 -4.51 -8.57 -5.03
N ARG A 42 -5.29 -7.88 -5.87
CA ARG A 42 -5.06 -7.89 -7.32
C ARG A 42 -3.72 -7.25 -7.69
N LEU A 43 -3.39 -6.14 -7.04
CA LEU A 43 -2.14 -5.40 -7.28
C LEU A 43 -0.90 -6.16 -6.81
N LEU A 44 -0.99 -6.91 -5.71
CA LEU A 44 0.18 -7.54 -5.09
C LEU A 44 0.30 -9.04 -5.33
N ASN A 45 -0.81 -9.73 -5.58
CA ASN A 45 -0.85 -11.16 -5.86
C ASN A 45 -1.40 -11.36 -7.28
N GLY A 46 -0.56 -11.14 -8.31
CA GLY A 46 -0.91 -11.34 -9.72
C GLY A 46 -1.48 -12.73 -10.05
N ASN A 47 -1.26 -13.73 -9.19
CA ASN A 47 -1.74 -15.11 -9.35
C ASN A 47 -3.01 -15.46 -8.55
N GLY A 48 -3.77 -14.48 -8.03
CA GLY A 48 -5.11 -14.75 -7.46
C GLY A 48 -5.15 -15.58 -6.16
N GLY A 49 -4.02 -15.75 -5.47
CA GLY A 49 -3.92 -16.56 -4.26
C GLY A 49 -4.81 -16.05 -3.11
N ARG A 50 -5.58 -16.96 -2.49
CA ARG A 50 -6.41 -16.67 -1.31
C ARG A 50 -5.61 -16.39 -0.01
N GLY A 51 -4.28 -16.52 -0.03
CA GLY A 51 -3.41 -16.33 1.13
C GLY A 51 -3.41 -14.91 1.73
N LYS A 52 -2.82 -14.79 2.93
CA LYS A 52 -2.58 -13.52 3.62
C LYS A 52 -1.71 -12.63 2.72
N SER A 53 -2.16 -11.41 2.40
CA SER A 53 -1.44 -10.52 1.49
C SER A 53 -0.06 -10.18 2.05
N VAL A 54 0.95 -10.11 1.17
CA VAL A 54 2.31 -9.65 1.52
C VAL A 54 2.26 -8.26 2.17
N LEU A 55 1.31 -7.43 1.77
CA LEU A 55 1.06 -6.15 2.43
C LEU A 55 0.48 -6.29 3.84
N SER A 56 -0.46 -7.19 4.09
CA SER A 56 -0.95 -7.43 5.46
C SER A 56 0.21 -7.82 6.38
N LEU A 57 1.17 -8.60 5.87
CA LEU A 57 2.40 -8.92 6.60
C LEU A 57 3.32 -7.71 6.77
N ALA A 58 3.43 -6.84 5.75
CA ALA A 58 4.20 -5.60 5.83
C ALA A 58 3.62 -4.62 6.85
N LEU A 59 2.32 -4.37 6.80
CA LEU A 59 1.61 -3.48 7.74
C LEU A 59 1.70 -3.97 9.18
N GLN A 60 1.60 -5.29 9.40
CA GLN A 60 1.82 -5.90 10.72
C GLN A 60 3.23 -5.67 11.27
N ARG A 61 4.23 -5.34 10.44
CA ARG A 61 5.57 -4.97 10.92
C ARG A 61 5.67 -3.51 11.35
N PHE A 62 4.74 -2.67 10.93
CA PHE A 62 4.67 -1.24 11.25
C PHE A 62 3.43 -0.92 12.09
N THR A 63 3.11 -1.74 13.09
CA THR A 63 1.91 -1.57 13.94
C THR A 63 1.72 -0.18 14.53
N ALA A 64 2.79 0.58 14.74
CA ALA A 64 2.75 1.96 15.23
C ALA A 64 2.64 3.03 14.11
N THR A 65 2.99 2.71 12.87
CA THR A 65 3.04 3.67 11.77
C THR A 65 1.83 3.49 10.86
N ARG A 66 0.94 4.48 10.89
CA ARG A 66 -0.27 4.50 10.06
C ARG A 66 -0.11 5.32 8.79
N ILE A 67 0.95 6.09 8.63
CA ILE A 67 1.12 6.98 7.48
C ILE A 67 2.54 6.83 6.93
N PHE A 68 2.63 6.65 5.61
CA PHE A 68 3.87 6.58 4.85
C PHE A 68 3.90 7.76 3.89
N HIS A 69 4.99 8.54 3.95
CA HIS A 69 5.16 9.72 3.12
C HIS A 69 6.32 9.53 2.15
N THR A 70 6.12 9.95 0.92
CA THR A 70 7.19 10.16 -0.07
C THR A 70 7.14 11.61 -0.56
N ALA A 71 8.00 11.94 -1.52
CA ALA A 71 7.95 13.22 -2.21
C ALA A 71 6.64 13.38 -3.01
N ASN A 72 6.16 12.30 -3.63
CA ASN A 72 5.07 12.36 -4.62
C ASN A 72 3.71 11.94 -4.05
N TRP A 73 3.67 11.18 -2.95
CA TRP A 73 2.43 10.64 -2.43
C TRP A 73 2.45 10.41 -0.92
N VAL A 74 1.25 10.21 -0.39
CA VAL A 74 0.97 9.81 0.99
C VAL A 74 0.09 8.57 0.97
N LEU A 75 0.47 7.58 1.76
CA LEU A 75 -0.30 6.35 1.96
C LEU A 75 -0.65 6.22 3.42
N GLU A 76 -1.94 6.30 3.73
CA GLU A 76 -2.49 6.17 5.06
C GLU A 76 -3.18 4.82 5.23
N VAL A 77 -2.90 4.15 6.33
CA VAL A 77 -3.52 2.89 6.75
C VAL A 77 -4.71 3.24 7.64
N VAL A 78 -5.90 3.19 7.06
CA VAL A 78 -7.17 3.51 7.73
C VAL A 78 -7.54 2.39 8.71
N ASP A 79 -7.37 1.13 8.27
CA ASP A 79 -7.64 -0.07 9.05
C ASP A 79 -6.56 -1.10 8.74
N SER A 80 -5.94 -1.68 9.78
CA SER A 80 -4.88 -2.69 9.65
C SER A 80 -5.37 -4.13 9.81
N GLU A 81 -6.54 -4.34 10.41
CA GLU A 81 -7.20 -5.65 10.52
C GLU A 81 -7.89 -6.01 9.21
N LYS A 82 -8.60 -5.04 8.63
CA LYS A 82 -9.12 -5.09 7.26
C LYS A 82 -8.35 -4.05 6.45
N PRO A 83 -7.23 -4.41 5.79
CA PRO A 83 -6.34 -3.44 5.17
C PRO A 83 -7.09 -2.53 4.19
N ILE A 84 -7.35 -1.30 4.64
CA ILE A 84 -7.90 -0.21 3.85
C ILE A 84 -6.83 0.86 3.83
N LEU A 85 -6.41 1.20 2.62
CA LEU A 85 -5.42 2.23 2.40
C LEU A 85 -6.07 3.44 1.74
N LEU A 86 -5.67 4.62 2.19
CA LEU A 86 -5.96 5.86 1.53
C LEU A 86 -4.68 6.38 0.88
N PHE A 87 -4.68 6.42 -0.44
CA PHE A 87 -3.60 6.99 -1.22
C PHE A 87 -3.98 8.41 -1.64
N ARG A 88 -3.07 9.36 -1.42
CA ARG A 88 -3.21 10.75 -1.87
C ARG A 88 -1.94 11.15 -2.59
N ARG A 89 -2.08 11.78 -3.75
CA ARG A 89 -0.94 12.46 -4.37
C ARG A 89 -0.55 13.67 -3.53
N ARG A 90 0.76 13.90 -3.44
CA ARG A 90 1.28 15.22 -3.11
C ARG A 90 1.37 15.95 -4.43
N VAL A 91 0.31 16.69 -4.76
CA VAL A 91 0.43 17.73 -5.77
C VAL A 91 1.50 18.68 -5.23
N GLY A 92 2.62 18.79 -5.96
CA GLY A 92 3.69 19.70 -5.58
C GLY A 92 3.09 21.07 -5.36
N VAL A 93 3.27 21.62 -4.16
CA VAL A 93 3.24 23.07 -4.00
C VAL A 93 4.45 23.55 -4.78
N GLU A 94 4.20 24.24 -5.89
CA GLU A 94 5.21 25.02 -6.61
C GLU A 94 6.00 25.93 -5.66
#